data_AF-A0A832BT60-F1
#
_entry.id   AF-A0A832BT60-F1
#
_cell.length_a   1.000
_cell.length_b   1.000
_cell.length_c   1.000
_cell.angle_alpha   90.00
_cell.angle_beta   90.00
_cell.angle_gamma   90.00
#
_symmetry.space_group_name_H-M   'P 1'
#
loop_
_entity.id
_entity.type
_entity.pdbx_description
1 polymer ?
#
loop_
_entity_poly.entity_id
_entity_poly.type
_entity_poly.pdbx_seq_one_letter_code
_entity_poly.pdbx_strand_id
1 'polypeptide(L)'
;MHELTTGWKVFRIVCILQMIAVGLQLIFSAGALFYSSHKLFHIVSFTAYLLMFVFLYQGLSLINYNYPDTPLSAKQKKNFNWLFLLNFLLIAFLFSDLVSEWRRLAPLLEMIEGSILNYILLGFTLLLAVLVFCFHLVFLAGMYRLRRVIYKNSIELWQNQFSEQKNH
;
A
#
# COMPACT_ATOMS: atom_id res chain seq x y z
N MET A 1 -21.04 -1.07 18.24
CA MET A 1 -20.18 -1.00 17.04
C MET A 1 -20.43 0.37 16.40
N HIS A 2 -19.57 1.36 16.64
CA HIS A 2 -19.71 2.64 15.94
C HIS A 2 -19.49 2.40 14.44
N GLU A 3 -20.44 2.82 13.62
CA GLU A 3 -20.34 2.65 12.17
C GLU A 3 -19.08 3.34 11.65
N LEU A 4 -18.25 2.63 10.90
CA LEU A 4 -17.15 3.28 10.17
C LEU A 4 -17.75 4.37 9.29
N THR A 5 -17.19 5.59 9.37
CA THR A 5 -17.60 6.67 8.47
C THR A 5 -17.41 6.21 7.02
N THR A 6 -18.26 6.71 6.11
CA THR A 6 -18.26 6.32 4.70
C THR A 6 -16.86 6.39 4.06
N GLY A 7 -16.05 7.37 4.45
CA GLY A 7 -14.66 7.52 3.99
C GLY A 7 -13.76 6.33 4.36
N TRP A 8 -13.90 5.76 5.55
CA TRP A 8 -13.10 4.59 5.96
C TRP A 8 -13.60 3.29 5.35
N LYS A 9 -14.90 3.17 5.09
CA LYS A 9 -15.47 2.05 4.31
C LYS A 9 -14.87 2.02 2.90
N VAL A 10 -14.84 3.17 2.22
CA VAL A 10 -14.20 3.31 0.89
C VAL A 10 -12.71 3.01 0.97
N PHE A 11 -12.00 3.56 1.96
CA PHE A 11 -10.57 3.29 2.14
C PHE A 11 -10.26 1.79 2.31
N ARG A 12 -11.07 1.09 3.10
CA ARG A 12 -10.95 -0.36 3.29
C ARG A 12 -11.12 -1.12 1.98
N ILE A 13 -12.12 -0.76 1.17
CA ILE A 13 -12.34 -1.36 -0.16
C ILE A 13 -11.12 -1.14 -1.05
N VAL A 14 -10.60 0.09 -1.11
CA VAL A 14 -9.40 0.42 -1.88
C VAL A 14 -8.20 -0.42 -1.44
N CYS A 15 -7.98 -0.58 -0.12
CA CYS A 15 -6.90 -1.41 0.40
C CYS A 15 -7.06 -2.90 0.03
N ILE A 16 -8.28 -3.42 -0.01
CA ILE A 16 -8.56 -4.81 -0.44
C ILE A 16 -8.26 -4.96 -1.93
N LEU A 17 -8.75 -4.04 -2.77
CA LEU A 17 -8.45 -4.05 -4.21
C LEU A 17 -6.94 -3.94 -4.45
N GLN A 18 -6.26 -3.12 -3.68
CA GLN A 18 -4.81 -3.00 -3.72
C GLN A 18 -4.09 -4.27 -3.31
N MET A 19 -4.54 -4.96 -2.26
CA MET A 19 -3.97 -6.25 -1.87
C MET A 19 -4.09 -7.29 -2.98
N ILE A 20 -5.22 -7.32 -3.69
CA ILE A 20 -5.43 -8.21 -4.84
C ILE A 20 -4.43 -7.86 -5.96
N ALA A 21 -4.32 -6.58 -6.31
CA ALA A 21 -3.40 -6.12 -7.36
C ALA A 21 -1.92 -6.41 -7.02
N VAL A 22 -1.49 -6.13 -5.78
CA VAL A 22 -0.14 -6.44 -5.29
C VAL A 22 0.09 -7.95 -5.22
N GLY A 23 -0.91 -8.73 -4.80
CA GLY A 23 -0.83 -10.19 -4.79
C GLY A 23 -0.64 -10.78 -6.19
N LEU A 24 -1.32 -10.23 -7.20
CA LEU A 24 -1.13 -10.62 -8.60
C LEU A 24 0.30 -10.29 -9.08
N GLN A 25 0.81 -9.09 -8.78
CA GLN A 25 2.19 -8.70 -9.12
C GLN A 25 3.24 -9.56 -8.41
N LEU A 26 2.96 -9.99 -7.18
CA LEU A 26 3.81 -10.90 -6.43
C LEU A 26 3.90 -12.26 -7.13
N ILE A 27 2.78 -12.82 -7.61
CA ILE A 27 2.75 -14.08 -8.37
C ILE A 27 3.53 -13.93 -9.68
N PHE A 28 3.34 -12.85 -10.42
CA PHE A 28 4.10 -12.60 -11.65
C PHE A 28 5.60 -12.47 -11.39
N SER A 29 5.99 -11.74 -10.34
CA SER A 29 7.39 -11.62 -9.94
C SER A 29 7.99 -12.95 -9.51
N ALA A 30 7.23 -13.76 -8.77
CA ALA A 30 7.65 -15.10 -8.35
C ALA A 30 7.84 -16.03 -9.55
N GLY A 31 6.92 -16.03 -10.50
CA GLY A 31 7.04 -16.80 -11.74
C GLY A 31 8.27 -16.38 -12.55
N ALA A 32 8.50 -15.07 -12.67
CA ALA A 32 9.63 -14.53 -13.42
C ALA A 32 11.00 -14.91 -12.83
N LEU A 33 11.10 -15.26 -11.54
CA LEU A 33 12.35 -15.79 -10.96
C LEU A 33 12.83 -17.08 -11.63
N PHE A 34 11.90 -17.88 -12.14
CA PHE A 34 12.21 -19.17 -12.77
C PHE A 34 12.50 -19.05 -14.26
N TYR A 35 11.90 -18.09 -14.94
CA TYR A 35 11.93 -17.99 -16.41
C TYR A 35 12.75 -16.80 -16.96
N SER A 36 13.09 -15.80 -16.15
CA SER A 36 13.80 -14.60 -16.60
C SER A 36 15.32 -14.72 -16.47
N SER A 37 16.03 -14.14 -17.43
CA SER A 37 17.49 -13.99 -17.41
C SER A 37 17.96 -13.01 -16.33
N HIS A 38 17.12 -12.05 -15.91
CA HIS A 38 17.47 -11.01 -14.94
C HIS A 38 16.94 -11.32 -13.53
N LYS A 39 17.44 -12.41 -12.93
CA LYS A 39 16.97 -12.92 -11.64
C LYS A 39 17.01 -11.88 -10.50
N LEU A 40 18.08 -11.06 -10.44
CA LEU A 40 18.23 -10.05 -9.38
C LEU A 40 17.08 -9.03 -9.36
N PHE A 41 16.66 -8.55 -10.53
CA PHE A 41 15.54 -7.61 -10.63
C PHE A 41 14.26 -8.25 -10.07
N HIS A 42 13.97 -9.48 -10.46
CA HIS A 42 12.77 -10.19 -9.98
C HIS A 42 12.82 -10.55 -8.49
N ILE A 43 14.02 -10.78 -7.92
CA ILE A 43 14.17 -10.97 -6.46
C ILE A 43 13.81 -9.68 -5.72
N VAL A 44 14.31 -8.54 -6.21
CA VAL A 44 13.99 -7.23 -5.63
C VAL A 44 12.50 -6.93 -5.77
N SER A 45 11.91 -7.15 -6.95
CA SER A 45 10.47 -6.94 -7.17
C SER A 45 9.61 -7.85 -6.30
N PHE A 46 9.93 -9.14 -6.23
CA PHE A 46 9.24 -10.09 -5.35
C PHE A 46 9.29 -9.62 -3.88
N THR A 47 10.48 -9.22 -3.41
CA THR A 47 10.66 -8.73 -2.04
C THR A 47 9.86 -7.46 -1.80
N ALA A 48 9.87 -6.51 -2.74
CA ALA A 48 9.13 -5.27 -2.64
C ALA A 48 7.61 -5.49 -2.59
N TYR A 49 7.05 -6.33 -3.48
CA TYR A 49 5.62 -6.63 -3.46
C TYR A 49 5.21 -7.46 -2.24
N LEU A 50 6.06 -8.36 -1.75
CA LEU A 50 5.81 -9.11 -0.51
C LEU A 50 5.73 -8.15 0.68
N LEU A 51 6.67 -7.22 0.77
CA LEU A 51 6.68 -6.16 1.76
C LEU A 51 5.41 -5.31 1.68
N MET A 52 5.04 -4.83 0.49
CA MET A 52 3.78 -4.09 0.28
C MET A 52 2.56 -4.87 0.77
N PHE A 53 2.48 -6.16 0.46
CA PHE A 53 1.35 -7.01 0.87
C PHE A 53 1.25 -7.11 2.40
N VAL A 54 2.37 -7.38 3.06
CA VAL A 54 2.44 -7.43 4.54
C VAL A 54 2.02 -6.08 5.14
N PHE A 55 2.42 -4.96 4.54
CA PHE A 55 2.06 -3.64 5.05
C PHE A 55 0.61 -3.25 4.85
N LEU A 56 0.03 -3.58 3.71
CA LEU A 56 -1.41 -3.39 3.48
C LEU A 56 -2.22 -4.20 4.49
N TYR A 57 -1.82 -5.44 4.75
CA TYR A 57 -2.44 -6.28 5.77
C TYR A 57 -2.34 -5.66 7.17
N GLN A 58 -1.15 -5.19 7.57
CA GLN A 58 -0.98 -4.54 8.87
C GLN A 58 -1.79 -3.24 8.99
N GLY A 59 -1.84 -2.43 7.92
CA GLY A 59 -2.65 -1.21 7.88
C GLY A 59 -4.14 -1.49 8.03
N LEU A 60 -4.65 -2.50 7.33
CA LEU A 60 -6.04 -2.96 7.46
C LEU A 60 -6.35 -3.50 8.85
N SER A 61 -5.43 -4.29 9.42
CA SER A 61 -5.55 -4.81 10.79
C SER A 61 -5.66 -3.66 11.80
N LEU A 62 -4.82 -2.64 11.70
CA LEU A 62 -4.89 -1.46 12.58
C LEU A 62 -6.23 -0.72 12.47
N ILE A 63 -6.79 -0.60 11.27
CA ILE A 63 -8.11 0.02 11.08
C ILE A 63 -9.21 -0.87 11.68
N ASN A 64 -9.12 -2.18 11.53
CA ASN A 64 -10.16 -3.09 12.00
C ASN A 64 -10.17 -3.24 13.52
N TYR A 65 -9.01 -3.18 14.19
CA TYR A 65 -8.89 -3.37 15.64
C TYR A 65 -8.87 -2.07 16.43
N ASN A 66 -8.32 -0.97 15.87
CA ASN A 66 -8.02 0.23 16.66
C ASN A 66 -8.79 1.48 16.22
N TYR A 67 -9.59 1.40 15.16
CA TYR A 67 -10.44 2.51 14.76
C TYR A 67 -11.86 2.38 15.35
N PRO A 68 -12.50 3.47 15.82
CA PRO A 68 -11.93 4.78 16.07
C PRO A 68 -11.32 4.92 17.47
N ASP A 69 -11.75 4.14 18.46
CA ASP A 69 -11.77 4.64 19.84
C ASP A 69 -10.60 4.20 20.72
N THR A 70 -9.70 3.34 20.24
CA THR A 70 -8.61 2.82 21.07
C THR A 70 -7.26 3.49 20.75
N PRO A 71 -6.61 4.09 21.76
CA PRO A 71 -5.26 4.62 21.56
C PRO A 71 -4.29 3.48 21.28
N LEU A 72 -3.41 3.68 20.29
CA LEU A 72 -2.35 2.71 19.99
C LEU A 72 -1.40 2.55 21.18
N SER A 73 -1.05 1.30 21.51
CA SER A 73 0.07 0.99 22.42
C SER A 73 1.39 1.58 21.92
N ALA A 74 2.36 1.79 22.82
CA ALA A 74 3.69 2.28 22.46
C ALA A 74 4.39 1.43 21.38
N LYS A 75 4.20 0.10 21.43
CA LYS A 75 4.71 -0.84 20.42
C LYS A 75 4.04 -0.64 19.06
N GLN A 76 2.71 -0.46 19.04
CA GLN A 76 1.97 -0.18 17.80
C GLN A 76 2.36 1.17 17.19
N LYS A 77 2.63 2.20 18.01
CA LYS A 77 3.12 3.51 17.53
C LYS A 77 4.49 3.41 16.85
N LYS A 78 5.43 2.64 17.42
CA LYS A 78 6.74 2.40 16.81
C LYS A 78 6.61 1.66 15.47
N ASN A 79 5.79 0.63 15.42
CA ASN A 79 5.52 -0.10 14.19
C ASN A 79 4.90 0.82 13.13
N PHE A 80 3.95 1.67 13.52
CA PHE A 80 3.30 2.63 12.64
C PHE A 80 4.28 3.62 11.98
N ASN A 81 5.29 4.09 12.71
CA ASN A 81 6.32 4.97 12.13
C ASN A 81 7.19 4.23 11.10
N TRP A 82 7.57 2.98 11.38
CA TRP A 82 8.28 2.13 10.43
C TRP A 82 7.43 1.86 9.17
N LEU A 83 6.13 1.60 9.34
CA LEU A 83 5.19 1.45 8.24
C LEU A 83 5.17 2.69 7.34
N PHE A 84 5.15 3.88 7.95
CA PHE A 84 5.12 5.14 7.21
C PHE A 84 6.41 5.37 6.39
N LEU A 85 7.59 5.14 7.00
CA LEU A 85 8.87 5.27 6.32
C LEU A 85 9.00 4.29 5.15
N LEU A 86 8.63 3.04 5.39
CA LEU A 86 8.80 1.98 4.41
C LEU A 86 7.81 2.15 3.24
N ASN A 87 6.60 2.63 3.50
CA ASN A 87 5.66 3.03 2.45
C ASN A 87 6.28 4.06 1.49
N PHE A 88 6.98 5.08 2.01
CA PHE A 88 7.66 6.05 1.16
C PHE A 88 8.72 5.41 0.25
N LEU A 89 9.51 4.47 0.78
CA LEU A 89 10.48 3.70 -0.01
C LEU A 89 9.80 2.85 -1.09
N LEU A 90 8.66 2.24 -0.77
CA LEU A 90 7.88 1.44 -1.71
C LEU A 90 7.25 2.27 -2.82
N ILE A 91 6.84 3.52 -2.53
CA ILE A 91 6.39 4.47 -3.57
C ILE A 91 7.53 4.75 -4.55
N ALA A 92 8.74 5.01 -4.06
CA ALA A 92 9.90 5.24 -4.92
C ALA A 92 10.22 4.01 -5.80
N PHE A 93 10.13 2.81 -5.22
CA PHE A 93 10.25 1.56 -5.97
C PHE A 93 9.16 1.43 -7.06
N LEU A 94 7.88 1.65 -6.71
CA LEU A 94 6.77 1.57 -7.67
C LEU A 94 6.89 2.61 -8.79
N PHE A 95 7.41 3.80 -8.49
CA PHE A 95 7.71 4.79 -9.52
C PHE A 95 8.81 4.31 -10.48
N SER A 96 9.88 3.73 -9.94
CA SER A 96 10.94 3.14 -10.77
C SER A 96 10.42 2.00 -11.64
N ASP A 97 9.54 1.15 -11.09
CA ASP A 97 8.89 0.05 -11.80
C ASP A 97 8.00 0.57 -12.93
N LEU A 98 7.18 1.59 -12.65
CA LEU A 98 6.35 2.27 -13.65
C LEU A 98 7.18 2.85 -14.80
N VAL A 99 8.29 3.53 -14.49
CA VAL A 99 9.20 4.08 -15.51
C VAL A 99 9.86 2.96 -16.33
N SER A 100 10.21 1.85 -15.69
CA SER A 100 10.76 0.67 -16.37
C SER A 100 9.75 0.08 -17.36
N GLU A 101 8.50 -0.13 -16.95
CA GLU A 101 7.44 -0.64 -17.82
C GLU A 101 7.11 0.33 -18.96
N TRP A 102 7.07 1.64 -18.69
CA TRP A 102 6.90 2.65 -19.73
C TRP A 102 8.02 2.61 -20.77
N ARG A 103 9.28 2.51 -20.34
CA ARG A 103 10.44 2.39 -21.22
C ARG A 103 10.43 1.12 -22.06
N ARG A 104 9.84 0.03 -21.56
CA ARG A 104 9.64 -1.21 -22.34
C ARG A 104 8.57 -1.02 -23.40
N LEU A 105 7.46 -0.37 -23.06
CA LEU A 105 6.33 -0.19 -23.97
C LEU A 105 6.61 0.81 -25.11
N ALA A 106 7.28 1.94 -24.81
CA ALA A 106 7.49 3.03 -25.76
C ALA A 106 8.07 2.58 -27.13
N PRO A 107 9.20 1.85 -27.20
CA PRO A 107 9.77 1.42 -28.48
C PRO A 107 8.93 0.36 -29.20
N LEU A 108 8.15 -0.43 -28.46
CA LEU A 108 7.27 -1.45 -29.05
C LEU A 108 6.07 -0.82 -29.77
N LEU A 109 5.57 0.32 -29.30
CA LEU A 109 4.51 1.09 -29.98
C LEU A 109 4.99 1.73 -31.29
N GLU A 110 6.29 1.99 -31.41
CA GLU A 110 6.91 2.51 -32.63
C GLU A 110 7.17 1.42 -33.68
N MET A 111 7.26 0.15 -33.27
CA MET A 111 7.39 -0.99 -34.16
C MET A 111 6.00 -1.47 -34.63
N ILE A 112 5.77 -1.48 -35.94
CA ILE A 112 4.45 -1.78 -36.55
C ILE A 112 4.14 -3.30 -36.60
N GLU A 113 5.13 -4.16 -36.35
CA GLU A 113 5.05 -5.62 -36.61
C GLU A 113 4.80 -6.49 -35.36
N GLY A 114 4.32 -5.92 -34.25
CA GLY A 114 4.02 -6.70 -33.04
C GLY A 114 2.71 -7.50 -33.14
N SER A 115 2.66 -8.66 -32.47
CA SER A 115 1.39 -9.37 -32.25
C SER A 115 0.46 -8.55 -31.36
N ILE A 116 -0.83 -8.46 -31.72
CA ILE A 116 -1.84 -7.74 -30.93
C ILE A 116 -1.91 -8.21 -29.46
N LEU A 117 -1.64 -9.49 -29.23
CA LEU A 117 -1.62 -10.08 -27.89
C LEU A 117 -0.49 -9.52 -27.03
N ASN A 118 0.67 -9.23 -27.62
CA ASN A 118 1.80 -8.65 -26.90
C ASN A 118 1.48 -7.22 -26.46
N TYR A 119 0.85 -6.41 -27.33
CA TYR A 119 0.41 -5.06 -26.97
C TYR A 119 -0.63 -5.06 -25.85
N ILE A 120 -1.60 -5.97 -25.92
CA ILE A 120 -2.62 -6.11 -24.87
C ILE A 120 -1.98 -6.50 -23.54
N LEU A 121 -1.06 -7.49 -23.55
CA LEU A 121 -0.39 -7.96 -22.34
C LEU A 121 0.48 -6.85 -21.72
N LEU A 122 1.27 -6.15 -22.52
CA LEU A 122 2.11 -5.04 -22.05
C LEU A 122 1.27 -3.87 -21.54
N GLY A 123 0.21 -3.49 -22.25
CA GLY A 123 -0.73 -2.46 -21.82
C GLY A 123 -1.41 -2.82 -20.49
N PHE A 124 -1.79 -4.09 -20.32
CA PHE A 124 -2.34 -4.58 -19.06
C PHE A 124 -1.34 -4.51 -17.90
N THR A 125 -0.09 -4.92 -18.12
CA THR A 125 0.98 -4.84 -17.10
C THR A 125 1.25 -3.39 -16.69
N LEU A 126 1.33 -2.47 -17.65
CA LEU A 126 1.51 -1.04 -17.38
C LEU A 126 0.31 -0.47 -16.60
N LEU A 127 -0.92 -0.79 -17.02
CA LEU A 127 -2.13 -0.38 -16.33
C LEU A 127 -2.13 -0.86 -14.87
N LEU A 128 -1.73 -2.11 -14.64
CA LEU A 128 -1.62 -2.68 -13.29
C LEU A 128 -0.57 -1.95 -12.46
N ALA A 129 0.59 -1.62 -13.04
CA ALA A 129 1.65 -0.86 -12.36
C ALA A 129 1.16 0.56 -11.96
N VAL A 130 0.49 1.28 -12.87
CA VAL A 130 -0.13 2.58 -12.59
C VAL A 130 -1.16 2.46 -11.46
N LEU A 131 -2.02 1.46 -11.52
CA LEU A 131 -3.08 1.25 -10.54
C LEU A 131 -2.50 0.95 -9.15
N VAL A 132 -1.49 0.07 -9.06
CA VAL A 132 -0.80 -0.23 -7.80
C VAL A 132 -0.11 1.01 -7.24
N PHE A 133 0.55 1.80 -8.08
CA PHE A 133 1.18 3.05 -7.69
C PHE A 133 0.17 4.05 -7.11
N CYS A 134 -0.92 4.32 -7.84
CA CYS A 134 -1.99 5.21 -7.40
C CYS A 134 -2.62 4.73 -6.08
N PHE A 135 -2.90 3.44 -5.95
CA PHE A 135 -3.44 2.89 -4.70
C PHE A 135 -2.44 3.02 -3.54
N HIS A 136 -1.13 2.89 -3.76
CA HIS A 136 -0.14 3.08 -2.70
C HIS A 136 -0.07 4.55 -2.24
N LEU A 137 -0.28 5.51 -3.13
CA LEU A 137 -0.46 6.92 -2.75
C LEU A 137 -1.72 7.14 -1.90
N VAL A 138 -2.85 6.51 -2.28
CA VAL A 138 -4.09 6.57 -1.49
C VAL A 138 -3.88 5.94 -0.12
N PHE A 139 -3.17 4.80 -0.05
CA PHE A 139 -2.81 4.13 1.20
C PHE A 139 -1.98 5.04 2.11
N LEU A 140 -0.97 5.74 1.56
CA LEU A 140 -0.20 6.74 2.31
C LEU A 140 -1.08 7.86 2.86
N ALA A 141 -2.00 8.40 2.05
CA ALA A 141 -2.94 9.43 2.48
C ALA A 141 -3.87 8.94 3.60
N GLY A 142 -4.34 7.70 3.53
CA GLY A 142 -5.15 7.07 4.58
C GLY A 142 -4.37 6.86 5.87
N MET A 143 -3.12 6.40 5.78
CA MET A 143 -2.22 6.27 6.94
C MET A 143 -1.96 7.64 7.59
N TYR A 144 -1.72 8.70 6.81
CA TYR A 144 -1.57 10.04 7.35
C TYR A 144 -2.82 10.52 8.10
N ARG A 145 -4.01 10.28 7.54
CA ARG A 145 -5.29 10.57 8.23
C ARG A 145 -5.43 9.76 9.51
N LEU A 146 -5.10 8.47 9.48
CA LEU A 146 -5.18 7.58 10.64
C LEU A 146 -4.28 8.09 11.78
N ARG A 147 -3.06 8.53 11.45
CA ARG A 147 -2.13 9.14 12.41
C ARG A 147 -2.73 10.35 13.12
N ARG A 148 -3.43 11.23 12.38
CA ARG A 148 -4.07 12.42 12.95
C ARG A 148 -5.23 12.05 13.87
N VAL A 149 -6.04 11.06 13.50
CA VAL A 149 -7.15 10.58 14.34
C VAL A 149 -6.62 9.98 15.64
N ILE A 150 -5.62 9.09 15.56
CA ILE A 150 -5.00 8.48 16.75
C ILE A 150 -4.42 9.54 17.69
N TYR A 151 -3.79 10.58 17.14
CA TYR A 151 -3.22 11.68 17.93
C TYR A 151 -4.31 12.45 18.70
N LYS A 152 -5.42 12.78 18.03
CA LYS A 152 -6.57 13.43 18.67
C LYS A 152 -7.14 12.58 19.81
N ASN A 153 -7.40 11.31 19.54
CA ASN A 153 -8.00 10.40 20.53
C ASN A 153 -7.06 10.17 21.73
N SER A 154 -5.75 10.16 21.50
CA SER A 154 -4.77 10.07 22.59
C SER A 154 -4.79 11.31 23.49
N ILE A 155 -5.01 12.51 22.94
CA ILE A 155 -5.10 13.76 23.72
C ILE A 155 -6.41 13.82 24.50
N GLU A 156 -7.53 13.49 23.86
CA GLU A 156 -8.84 13.46 24.52
C GLU A 156 -8.86 12.48 25.70
N LEU A 157 -8.29 11.28 25.51
CA LEU A 157 -8.17 10.29 26.59
C LEU A 157 -7.30 10.78 27.75
N TRP A 158 -6.19 11.47 27.46
CA TRP A 158 -5.34 12.09 28.47
C TRP A 158 -6.13 13.16 29.23
N GLN A 159 -6.79 14.09 28.54
CA GLN A 159 -7.60 15.15 29.16
C GLN A 159 -8.68 14.59 30.10
N ASN A 160 -9.40 13.56 29.65
CA ASN A 160 -10.45 12.91 30.44
C ASN A 160 -9.90 12.30 31.75
N GLN A 161 -8.74 11.64 31.69
CA GLN A 161 -8.08 11.07 32.88
C GLN A 161 -7.72 12.14 33.92
N PHE A 162 -7.25 13.32 33.51
CA PHE A 162 -6.92 14.41 34.45
C PHE A 162 -8.15 15.16 34.95
N SER A 163 -9.24 15.22 34.18
CA SER A 163 -10.49 15.81 34.65
C SER A 163 -11.20 14.93 35.68
N GLU A 164 -11.16 13.59 35.52
CA GLU A 164 -11.73 12.67 36.51
C GLU A 164 -10.96 12.71 37.83
N GLN A 165 -9.62 12.84 37.79
CA GLN A 165 -8.80 13.00 38.99
C GLN A 165 -9.00 14.32 39.74
N LYS A 166 -9.55 15.35 39.10
CA LYS A 166 -9.86 16.64 39.75
C LYS A 166 -11.22 16.65 40.46
N ASN A 167 -12.09 15.72 40.13
CA ASN A 167 -13.46 15.63 40.66
C ASN A 167 -13.59 14.59 41.80
N HIS A 168 -12.47 14.01 42.23
CA HIS A 168 -12.32 13.17 43.42
C HIS A 168 -11.39 13.84 44.43
#